data_AF-A0A3B0BQM4-F1
#
_entry.id   AF-A0A3B0BQM4-F1
#
_cell.length_a   1.000
_cell.length_b   1.000
_cell.length_c   1.000
_cell.angle_alpha   90.00
_cell.angle_beta   90.00
_cell.angle_gamma   90.00
#
_symmetry.space_group_name_H-M   'P 1'
#
loop_
_entity.id
_entity.type
_entity.pdbx_description
1 polymer ?
#
loop_
_entity_poly.entity_id
_entity_poly.type
_entity_poly.pdbx_seq_one_letter_code
_entity_poly.pdbx_strand_id
1 'polypeptide(L)'
;MQLTLGDVARSREDITLGTVAGIADHGEGKLVVLRLPNGGLSFVEPRALVVVGRYVPPASAGRSFVALLFLGLALLVSYISCRSAESIGADWLLTFFAGLGGFKVVAIAYQCWARLTGPRRFRV
;
A
#
# COMPACT_ATOMS: atom_id res chain seq x y z
N MET A 1 19.22 -7.46 7.40
CA MET A 1 18.18 -6.41 7.32
C MET A 1 18.11 -5.93 5.87
N GLN A 2 16.96 -6.05 5.21
CA GLN A 2 16.79 -5.60 3.82
C GLN A 2 16.22 -4.18 3.84
N LEU A 3 17.05 -3.21 3.47
CA LEU A 3 16.68 -1.79 3.36
C LEU A 3 16.35 -1.47 1.91
N THR A 4 15.29 -0.71 1.69
CA THR A 4 14.93 -0.20 0.37
C THR A 4 15.06 1.32 0.33
N LEU A 5 15.44 1.84 -0.83
CA LEU A 5 15.49 3.29 -1.07
C LEU A 5 14.10 3.89 -0.80
N GLY A 6 14.07 4.97 -0.02
CA GLY A 6 12.85 5.63 0.43
C GLY A 6 12.28 5.09 1.74
N ASP A 7 12.82 4.02 2.33
CA ASP A 7 12.45 3.60 3.68
C ASP A 7 12.71 4.74 4.66
N VAL A 8 11.81 4.94 5.62
CA VAL A 8 12.01 5.87 6.72
C VAL A 8 12.70 5.13 7.84
N ALA A 9 13.90 5.55 8.17
CA ALA A 9 14.71 4.99 9.24
C ALA A 9 15.16 6.08 10.22
N ARG A 10 15.43 5.66 11.46
CA ARG A 10 16.05 6.50 12.48
C ARG A 10 17.37 5.89 12.92
N SER A 11 18.30 6.73 13.34
CA SER A 11 19.46 6.26 14.09
C SER A 11 19.02 5.86 15.51
N ARG A 12 19.71 4.91 16.14
CA ARG A 12 19.50 4.55 17.55
C ARG A 12 20.10 5.60 18.49
N GLU A 13 21.21 6.21 18.06
CA GLU A 13 21.96 7.20 18.84
C GLU A 13 21.36 8.60 18.70
N ASP A 14 20.75 8.87 17.55
CA ASP A 14 20.17 10.16 17.22
C ASP A 14 18.71 9.96 16.81
N ILE A 15 17.77 10.59 17.51
CA ILE A 15 16.31 10.40 17.34
C ILE A 15 15.84 10.94 15.96
N THR A 16 16.76 11.47 15.17
CA THR A 16 16.53 12.03 13.84
C THR A 16 16.01 10.97 12.86
N LEU A 17 14.90 11.31 12.20
CA LEU A 17 14.29 10.52 11.15
C LEU A 17 14.84 10.95 9.79
N GLY A 18 15.21 9.99 8.96
CA GLY A 18 15.64 10.22 7.60
C GLY A 18 15.08 9.18 6.64
N THR A 19 15.09 9.53 5.36
CA THR A 19 14.77 8.59 4.28
C THR A 19 16.03 7.94 3.76
N VAL A 20 16.03 6.62 3.58
CA VAL A 20 17.18 5.88 3.06
C VAL A 20 17.41 6.31 1.61
N ALA A 21 18.54 6.96 1.38
CA ALA A 21 18.94 7.51 0.08
C ALA A 21 19.98 6.65 -0.64
N GLY A 22 20.68 5.76 0.07
CA GLY A 22 21.63 4.85 -0.55
C GLY A 22 22.52 4.13 0.46
N ILE A 23 23.50 3.38 -0.08
CA ILE A 23 24.59 2.78 0.67
C ILE A 23 25.88 3.35 0.09
N ALA A 24 26.76 3.85 0.95
CA ALA A 24 28.09 4.30 0.58
C ALA A 24 29.12 3.31 1.11
N ASP A 25 30.09 2.94 0.29
CA ASP A 25 31.27 2.22 0.76
C ASP A 25 32.23 3.22 1.41
N HIS A 26 32.52 2.99 2.68
CA HIS A 26 33.56 3.70 3.42
C HIS A 26 34.67 2.70 3.73
N GLY A 27 35.92 3.16 3.86
CA GLY A 27 37.10 2.27 3.98
C GLY A 27 37.02 1.24 5.12
N GLU A 28 36.18 1.49 6.13
CA GLU A 28 35.94 0.60 7.28
C GLU A 28 34.63 -0.22 7.19
N GLY A 29 33.79 0.00 6.17
CA GLY A 29 32.55 -0.75 5.97
C GLY A 29 31.47 -0.01 5.17
N LYS A 30 30.32 -0.65 5.03
CA LYS A 30 29.15 -0.08 4.34
C LYS A 30 28.34 0.82 5.28
N LEU A 31 28.16 2.07 4.90
CA LEU A 31 27.33 3.05 5.62
C LEU A 31 26.01 3.26 4.87
N VAL A 32 24.92 3.41 5.62
CA VAL A 32 23.61 3.76 5.06
C VAL A 32 23.50 5.28 5.03
N VAL A 33 23.18 5.82 3.86
CA VAL A 33 22.96 7.25 3.68
C VAL A 33 21.50 7.56 3.97
N LEU A 34 21.26 8.38 4.98
CA LEU A 34 19.95 8.94 5.31
C LEU A 34 19.86 10.37 4.81
N ARG A 35 18.81 10.68 4.07
CA ARG A 35 18.42 12.04 3.72
C ARG A 35 17.48 12.59 4.79
N LEU A 36 17.95 13.61 5.51
CA LEU A 36 17.18 14.28 6.56
C LEU A 36 16.18 15.27 5.94
N PRO A 37 15.10 15.60 6.66
CA PRO A 37 14.08 16.55 6.19
C PRO A 37 14.63 17.96 5.96
N ASN A 38 15.73 18.34 6.61
CA ASN A 38 16.43 19.61 6.39
C ASN A 38 17.32 19.62 5.12
N GLY A 39 17.29 18.54 4.32
CA GLY A 39 18.12 18.40 3.12
C GLY A 39 19.54 17.90 3.39
N GLY A 40 19.93 17.71 4.65
CA GLY A 40 21.22 17.13 5.02
C GLY A 40 21.32 15.64 4.71
N LEU A 41 22.55 15.15 4.55
CA LEU A 41 22.87 13.74 4.46
C LEU A 41 23.54 13.30 5.77
N SER A 42 23.10 12.18 6.32
CA SER A 42 23.72 11.54 7.46
C SER A 42 24.17 10.13 7.08
N PHE A 43 25.33 9.74 7.57
CA PHE A 43 25.92 8.43 7.33
C PHE A 43 25.83 7.64 8.63
N VAL A 44 25.08 6.55 8.61
CA VAL A 44 24.82 5.75 9.80
C VAL A 44 25.17 4.30 9.54
N GLU A 45 25.79 3.66 10.52
CA GLU A 45 26.07 2.23 10.43
C GLU A 45 24.77 1.41 10.34
N PRO A 46 24.73 0.35 9.53
CA PRO A 46 23.55 -0.50 9.39
C PRO A 46 23.05 -1.10 10.71
N ARG A 47 23.96 -1.32 11.68
CA ARG A 47 23.63 -1.92 12.99
C ARG A 47 22.98 -0.91 13.94
N ALA A 48 23.27 0.37 13.79
CA ALA A 48 22.68 1.44 14.57
C ALA A 48 21.32 1.91 14.01
N LEU A 49 20.90 1.37 12.86
CA LEU A 49 19.68 1.79 12.18
C LEU A 49 18.44 1.05 12.69
N VAL A 50 17.35 1.80 12.91
CA VAL A 50 16.03 1.25 13.19
C VAL A 50 15.06 1.72 12.11
N VAL A 51 14.47 0.79 11.35
CA VAL A 51 13.45 1.14 10.35
C VAL A 51 12.13 1.44 11.04
N VAL A 52 11.61 2.65 10.78
CA VAL A 52 10.37 3.18 11.36
C VAL A 52 9.21 3.05 10.37
N GLY A 53 9.48 3.20 9.08
CA GLY A 53 8.50 3.02 8.01
C GLY A 53 9.16 2.40 6.79
N ARG A 54 8.47 1.48 6.13
CA ARG A 54 8.92 0.97 4.82
C ARG A 54 8.28 1.78 3.70
N TYR A 55 9.07 2.09 2.67
CA TYR A 55 8.58 2.68 1.45
C TYR A 55 7.52 1.78 0.82
N VAL A 56 6.35 2.35 0.59
CA VAL A 56 5.32 1.71 -0.22
C VAL A 56 5.40 2.37 -1.58
N PRO A 57 5.86 1.67 -2.63
CA PRO A 57 5.91 2.26 -3.96
C PRO A 57 4.51 2.74 -4.36
N PRO A 58 4.39 3.91 -5.02
CA PRO A 58 3.12 4.40 -5.53
C PRO A 58 2.49 3.33 -6.42
N ALA A 59 1.17 3.24 -6.41
CA ALA A 59 0.43 2.26 -7.20
C ALA A 59 0.86 2.38 -8.67
N SER A 60 1.46 1.31 -9.21
CA SER A 60 1.87 1.28 -10.61
C SER A 60 0.65 1.53 -11.52
N ALA A 61 0.86 2.12 -12.70
CA ALA A 61 -0.21 2.41 -13.66
C ALA A 61 -1.08 1.16 -13.95
N GLY A 62 -0.47 -0.03 -14.02
CA GLY A 62 -1.20 -1.28 -14.16
C GLY A 62 -2.12 -1.61 -12.98
N ARG A 63 -1.72 -1.31 -11.74
CA ARG A 63 -2.55 -1.50 -10.55
C ARG A 63 -3.73 -0.53 -10.52
N SER A 64 -3.54 0.69 -11.05
CA SER A 64 -4.62 1.66 -11.24
C SER A 64 -5.64 1.19 -12.27
N PHE A 65 -5.18 0.67 -13.42
CA PHE A 65 -6.07 0.10 -14.44
C PHE A 65 -6.89 -1.09 -13.90
N VAL A 66 -6.26 -2.00 -13.15
CA VAL A 66 -6.97 -3.11 -12.51
C VAL A 66 -8.02 -2.60 -11.52
N ALA A 67 -7.70 -1.59 -10.71
CA ALA A 67 -8.67 -0.98 -9.80
C ALA A 67 -9.90 -0.40 -10.54
N LEU A 68 -9.69 0.24 -11.69
CA LEU A 68 -10.78 0.76 -12.53
C LEU A 68 -11.63 -0.38 -13.12
N LEU A 69 -11.01 -1.48 -13.54
CA LEU A 69 -11.74 -2.65 -14.03
C LEU A 69 -12.61 -3.28 -12.95
N PHE A 70 -12.08 -3.42 -11.73
CA PHE A 70 -12.87 -3.89 -10.57
C PHE A 70 -13.97 -2.90 -10.18
N LEU A 71 -13.75 -1.59 -10.32
CA LEU A 71 -14.78 -0.58 -10.10
C LEU A 71 -15.92 -0.72 -11.12
N GLY A 72 -15.59 -0.86 -12.40
CA GLY A 72 -16.59 -1.10 -13.45
C GLY A 72 -17.39 -2.37 -13.20
N LEU A 73 -16.72 -3.46 -12.80
CA LEU A 73 -17.37 -4.71 -12.42
C LEU A 73 -18.29 -4.53 -11.20
N ALA A 74 -17.85 -3.79 -10.18
CA ALA A 74 -18.65 -3.54 -8.98
C ALA A 74 -19.93 -2.76 -9.28
N LEU A 75 -19.86 -1.77 -10.19
CA LEU A 75 -21.01 -1.01 -10.66
C LEU A 75 -21.98 -1.90 -11.45
N LEU A 76 -21.47 -2.77 -12.32
CA LEU A 76 -22.28 -3.71 -13.09
C LEU A 76 -22.99 -4.73 -12.20
N VAL A 77 -22.28 -5.33 -11.23
CA VAL A 77 -22.87 -6.27 -10.27
C VAL A 77 -23.92 -5.56 -9.41
N SER A 78 -23.62 -4.37 -8.89
CA SER A 78 -24.58 -3.55 -8.14
C SER A 78 -25.85 -3.28 -8.96
N TYR A 79 -25.71 -2.88 -10.23
CA TYR A 79 -26.84 -2.64 -11.12
C TYR A 79 -27.69 -3.91 -11.33
N ILE A 80 -27.06 -5.05 -11.59
CA ILE A 80 -27.76 -6.34 -11.73
C ILE A 80 -28.50 -6.69 -10.43
N SER A 81 -27.88 -6.50 -9.27
CA SER A 81 -28.50 -6.77 -7.97
C SER A 81 -29.71 -5.86 -7.72
N CYS A 82 -29.63 -4.57 -8.06
CA CYS A 82 -30.78 -3.66 -7.98
C CYS A 82 -31.91 -4.12 -8.91
N ARG A 83 -31.62 -4.39 -10.19
CA ARG A 83 -32.63 -4.82 -11.17
C ARG A 83 -33.27 -6.15 -10.79
N SER A 84 -32.50 -7.07 -10.23
CA SER A 84 -33.01 -8.34 -9.73
C SER A 84 -33.95 -8.13 -8.53
N ALA A 85 -33.60 -7.27 -7.58
CA ALA A 85 -34.47 -6.93 -6.45
C ALA A 85 -35.78 -6.25 -6.91
N GLU A 86 -35.70 -5.29 -7.83
CA GLU A 86 -36.88 -4.65 -8.42
C GLU A 86 -37.79 -5.66 -9.12
N SER A 87 -37.22 -6.62 -9.86
CA SER A 87 -38.00 -7.62 -10.60
C SER A 87 -38.82 -8.57 -9.70
N ILE A 88 -38.45 -8.70 -8.43
CA ILE A 88 -39.15 -9.51 -7.43
C ILE A 88 -40.11 -8.63 -6.60
N GLY A 89 -40.23 -7.34 -6.94
CA GLY A 89 -41.09 -6.39 -6.25
C GLY A 89 -40.55 -5.93 -4.90
N ALA A 90 -39.22 -5.97 -4.71
CA ALA A 90 -38.61 -5.51 -3.47
C ALA A 90 -38.80 -4.00 -3.27
N ASP A 91 -39.04 -3.59 -2.02
CA ASP A 91 -39.10 -2.19 -1.65
C ASP A 91 -37.78 -1.47 -1.94
N TRP A 92 -37.86 -0.15 -2.11
CA TRP A 92 -36.71 0.71 -2.46
C TRP A 92 -35.48 0.49 -1.55
N LEU A 93 -35.72 0.22 -0.25
CA LEU A 93 -34.68 0.00 0.75
C LEU A 93 -33.98 -1.36 0.56
N LEU A 94 -34.73 -2.41 0.23
CA LEU A 94 -34.19 -3.73 -0.11
C LEU A 94 -33.40 -3.69 -1.41
N THR A 95 -33.91 -2.99 -2.42
CA THR A 95 -33.22 -2.76 -3.69
C THR A 95 -31.89 -2.03 -3.48
N PHE A 96 -31.87 -1.02 -2.63
CA PHE A 96 -30.64 -0.31 -2.25
C PHE A 96 -29.63 -1.23 -1.55
N PHE A 97 -30.08 -2.05 -0.58
CA PHE A 97 -29.20 -3.00 0.10
C PHE A 97 -28.67 -4.10 -0.83
N ALA A 98 -29.47 -4.56 -1.79
CA ALA A 98 -29.04 -5.53 -2.80
C ALA A 98 -27.91 -4.97 -3.66
N GLY A 99 -28.06 -3.74 -4.18
CA GLY A 99 -27.00 -3.06 -4.94
C GLY A 99 -25.74 -2.83 -4.12
N LEU A 100 -25.89 -2.32 -2.89
CA LEU A 100 -24.77 -2.10 -1.98
C LEU A 100 -24.03 -3.41 -1.66
N GLY A 101 -24.76 -4.50 -1.45
CA GLY A 101 -24.22 -5.83 -1.24
C GLY A 101 -23.39 -6.30 -2.43
N GLY A 102 -23.94 -6.19 -3.64
CA GLY A 102 -23.24 -6.52 -4.90
C GLY A 102 -21.93 -5.73 -5.06
N PHE A 103 -21.96 -4.42 -4.81
CA PHE A 103 -20.76 -3.58 -4.83
C PHE A 103 -19.72 -4.03 -3.79
N LYS A 104 -20.14 -4.28 -2.55
CA LYS A 104 -19.25 -4.67 -1.45
C LYS A 104 -18.57 -6.02 -1.70
N VAL A 105 -19.26 -6.99 -2.28
CA VAL A 105 -18.68 -8.30 -2.62
C VAL A 105 -17.49 -8.13 -3.57
N VAL A 106 -17.64 -7.34 -4.63
CA VAL A 106 -16.55 -7.08 -5.59
C VAL A 106 -15.42 -6.28 -4.94
N ALA A 107 -15.75 -5.28 -4.10
CA ALA A 107 -14.74 -4.49 -3.39
C ALA A 107 -13.91 -5.35 -2.42
N ILE A 108 -14.53 -6.28 -1.69
CA ILE A 108 -13.84 -7.22 -0.80
C ILE A 108 -12.94 -8.16 -1.60
N ALA A 109 -13.44 -8.69 -2.73
CA ALA A 109 -12.64 -9.53 -3.62
C ALA A 109 -11.40 -8.80 -4.14
N TYR A 110 -11.54 -7.55 -4.57
CA TYR A 110 -10.41 -6.70 -4.96
C TYR A 110 -9.42 -6.49 -3.81
N GLN A 111 -9.88 -6.20 -2.60
CA GLN A 111 -9.01 -6.01 -1.44
C GLN A 111 -8.24 -7.29 -1.07
N CYS A 112 -8.90 -8.44 -1.12
CA CYS A 112 -8.24 -9.74 -0.91
C CYS A 112 -7.17 -9.98 -1.98
N TRP A 113 -7.49 -9.74 -3.25
CA TRP A 113 -6.53 -9.84 -4.35
C TRP A 113 -5.35 -8.88 -4.18
N ALA A 114 -5.62 -7.62 -3.81
CA ALA A 114 -4.61 -6.60 -3.59
C ALA A 114 -3.69 -6.93 -2.41
N ARG A 115 -4.20 -7.59 -1.37
CA ARG A 115 -3.40 -8.12 -0.26
C ARG A 115 -2.50 -9.28 -0.70
N LEU A 116 -3.01 -10.20 -1.50
CA LEU A 116 -2.26 -11.36 -2.00
C LEU A 116 -1.13 -10.97 -2.97
N THR A 117 -1.39 -9.98 -3.82
CA THR A 117 -0.44 -9.44 -4.81
C THR A 117 0.33 -8.22 -4.31
N GLY A 118 0.06 -7.76 -3.09
CA GLY A 118 0.75 -6.66 -2.44
C GLY A 118 2.20 -7.02 -2.10
N PRO A 119 3.07 -6.02 -1.86
CA PRO A 119 4.40 -6.27 -1.32
C PRO A 119 4.28 -7.08 -0.03
N ARG A 120 4.66 -8.35 -0.08
CA ARG A 120 4.60 -9.23 1.10
C ARG A 120 5.57 -8.67 2.13
N ARG A 121 5.05 -8.21 3.26
CA ARG A 121 5.83 -7.84 4.44
C ARG A 121 6.39 -9.13 5.05
N PHE A 122 7.36 -9.76 4.40
CA PHE A 122 8.12 -10.83 5.03
C PHE A 122 8.88 -10.21 6.21
N ARG A 123 8.40 -10.52 7.41
CA ARG A 123 9.21 -10.45 8.63
C ARG A 123 10.15 -11.65 8.57
N VAL A 124 11.39 -11.41 8.15
CA VAL A 124 12.53 -12.27 8.47
C VAL A 124 13.31 -11.56 9.56
#